data_AF-A0A023UG12-F1
#
_entry.id   AF-A0A023UG12-F1
#
_cell.length_a   1.000
_cell.length_b   1.000
_cell.length_c   1.000
_cell.angle_alpha   90.00
_cell.angle_beta   90.00
_cell.angle_gamma   90.00
#
_symmetry.space_group_name_H-M   'P 1'
#
loop_
_entity.id
_entity.type
_entity.pdbx_description
1 polymer ?
#
loop_
_entity_poly.entity_id
_entity_poly.type
_entity_poly.pdbx_seq_one_letter_code
_entity_poly.pdbx_strand_id
1 'polypeptide(L)' 'VPAAHLTARGMYTNKAPGGVAYRCSFRVTEAMFFQERMVQAAADDLGMDQAEFRRRNFVRDDDFPHRTVFGFL' A
#
# COMPACT_ATOMS: atom_id res chain seq x y z
N VAL A 1 2.57 10.66 0.66
CA VAL A 1 1.09 10.80 0.63
C VAL A 1 0.65 11.56 1.89
N PRO A 2 0.02 12.74 1.77
CA PRO A 2 -0.32 13.58 2.92
C PRO A 2 -1.62 13.21 3.65
N ALA A 3 -2.54 12.51 2.98
CA ALA A 3 -3.79 12.03 3.56
C ALA A 3 -4.16 10.65 3.00
N ALA A 4 -4.61 9.75 3.87
CA ALA A 4 -5.17 8.45 3.46
C ALA A 4 -6.19 7.96 4.50
N HIS A 5 -7.07 7.06 4.06
CA HIS A 5 -8.06 6.41 4.91
C HIS A 5 -8.23 4.96 4.44
N LEU A 6 -8.39 4.03 5.38
CA LEU A 6 -8.57 2.62 5.09
C LEU A 6 -9.66 2.02 5.99
N THR A 7 -10.57 1.28 5.38
CA THR A 7 -11.59 0.49 6.07
C THR A 7 -11.56 -0.93 5.54
N ALA A 8 -11.65 -1.90 6.44
CA ALA A 8 -11.78 -3.31 6.10
C ALA A 8 -13.05 -3.88 6.74
N ARG A 9 -13.74 -4.78 6.03
CA ARG A 9 -14.94 -5.45 6.52
C ARG A 9 -14.79 -6.97 6.36
N GLY A 10 -14.75 -7.68 7.49
CA GLY A 10 -14.82 -9.14 7.52
C GLY A 10 -16.26 -9.62 7.42
N MET A 11 -16.46 -10.78 6.77
CA MET A 11 -17.78 -11.42 6.63
C MET A 11 -17.66 -12.91 6.95
N TYR A 12 -18.66 -13.46 7.63
CA TYR A 12 -18.76 -14.90 7.86
C TYR A 12 -19.33 -15.62 6.65
N THR A 13 -18.78 -16.79 6.36
CA THR A 13 -19.23 -17.68 5.27
C THR A 13 -19.01 -19.14 5.67
N ASN A 14 -19.67 -20.08 5.00
CA ASN A 14 -19.46 -21.52 5.20
C ASN A 14 -18.14 -22.02 4.54
N LYS A 15 -17.02 -21.37 4.86
CA LYS A 15 -15.68 -21.70 4.37
C LYS A 15 -14.77 -22.03 5.56
N ALA A 16 -13.67 -22.74 5.30
CA ALA A 16 -12.65 -23.01 6.30
C ALA A 16 -12.09 -21.67 6.87
N PRO A 17 -11.75 -21.62 8.16
CA PRO A 17 -11.18 -20.42 8.78
C PRO A 17 -9.78 -20.13 8.23
N GLY A 18 -9.36 -18.86 8.27
CA GLY A 18 -8.06 -18.45 7.78
C GLY A 18 -7.94 -16.94 7.59
N GLY A 19 -7.05 -16.54 6.67
CA GLY A 19 -6.76 -15.14 6.34
C GLY A 19 -5.27 -14.84 6.50
N VAL A 20 -4.82 -14.71 7.74
CA VAL A 20 -3.40 -14.45 8.06
C VAL A 20 -2.60 -15.76 8.00
N ALA A 21 -1.90 -16.00 6.90
CA ALA A 21 -1.03 -17.16 6.70
C ALA A 21 0.01 -16.86 5.60
N TYR A 22 0.93 -17.79 5.32
CA TYR A 22 1.78 -17.70 4.11
C TYR A 22 2.61 -16.40 4.00
N ARG A 23 3.19 -15.93 5.12
CA ARG A 23 3.94 -14.66 5.24
C ARG A 23 3.08 -13.39 5.15
N CYS A 24 1.76 -13.52 5.34
CA CYS A 24 0.83 -12.40 5.43
C CYS A 24 0.66 -11.90 6.88
N SER A 25 0.48 -10.58 7.01
CA SER A 25 -0.06 -9.89 8.19
C SER A 25 -1.05 -8.79 7.78
N PHE A 26 -1.66 -8.93 6.58
CA PHE A 26 -2.34 -7.91 5.78
C PHE A 26 -1.47 -6.74 5.31
N ARG A 27 -0.33 -6.49 5.99
CA ARG A 27 0.66 -5.48 5.60
C ARG A 27 1.50 -5.93 4.40
N VAL A 28 2.15 -7.09 4.50
CA VAL A 28 3.21 -7.47 3.55
C VAL A 28 2.65 -7.85 2.19
N THR A 29 1.50 -8.51 2.17
CA THR A 29 0.90 -9.06 0.95
C THR A 29 -0.16 -8.12 0.38
N GLU A 30 -1.24 -7.87 1.11
CA GLU A 30 -2.41 -7.14 0.61
C GLU A 30 -2.14 -5.64 0.50
N ALA A 31 -1.58 -5.00 1.53
CA ALA A 31 -1.33 -3.56 1.50
C ALA A 31 -0.26 -3.19 0.46
N MET A 32 0.84 -3.96 0.37
CA MET A 32 1.87 -3.73 -0.67
C MET A 32 1.31 -3.97 -2.08
N PHE A 33 0.55 -5.04 -2.28
CA PHE A 33 -0.09 -5.30 -3.57
C PHE A 33 -1.01 -4.15 -3.98
N PHE A 34 -1.89 -3.71 -3.08
CA PHE A 34 -2.79 -2.58 -3.34
C PHE A 34 -2.00 -1.31 -3.69
N GLN A 35 -1.01 -0.94 -2.87
CA GLN A 35 -0.22 0.26 -3.08
C GLN A 35 0.50 0.24 -4.44
N GLU A 36 1.21 -0.84 -4.76
CA GLU A 36 1.97 -0.94 -6.02
C GLU A 36 1.06 -0.97 -7.25
N ARG A 37 -0.12 -1.59 -7.16
CA ARG A 37 -1.10 -1.55 -8.24
C ARG A 37 -1.70 -0.15 -8.44
N MET A 38 -1.95 0.59 -7.36
CA MET A 38 -2.45 1.97 -7.43
C MET A 38 -1.40 2.93 -8.00
N VAL A 39 -0.14 2.83 -7.56
CA VAL A 39 0.98 3.58 -8.12
C VAL A 39 1.11 3.32 -9.61
N GLN A 40 0.94 2.05 -10.02
CA GLN A 40 0.99 1.67 -11.42
C GLN A 40 -0.13 2.31 -12.24
N ALA A 41 -1.37 2.16 -11.81
CA ALA A 41 -2.52 2.72 -12.51
C ALA A 41 -2.42 4.26 -12.62
N ALA A 42 -1.97 4.93 -11.55
CA ALA A 42 -1.77 6.38 -11.58
C ALA A 42 -0.67 6.82 -12.57
N ALA A 43 0.41 6.07 -12.68
CA ALA A 43 1.46 6.35 -13.67
C ALA A 43 0.93 6.17 -15.11
N ASP A 44 0.17 5.10 -15.34
CA ASP A 44 -0.44 4.80 -16.65
C ASP A 44 -1.45 5.89 -17.06
N ASP A 45 -2.34 6.31 -16.15
CA ASP A 45 -3.33 7.36 -16.40
C ASP A 45 -2.68 8.72 -16.71
N LEU A 46 -1.51 8.99 -16.13
CA LEU A 46 -0.74 10.22 -16.36
C LEU A 46 0.23 10.10 -17.55
N GLY A 47 0.32 8.93 -18.19
CA GLY A 47 1.26 8.67 -19.29
C GLY A 47 2.73 8.78 -18.87
N MET A 48 3.04 8.46 -17.61
CA MET A 48 4.37 8.57 -17.03
C MET A 48 5.06 7.22 -16.90
N ASP A 49 6.40 7.19 -17.00
CA ASP A 49 7.17 6.00 -16.65
C ASP A 49 6.93 5.62 -15.18
N GLN A 50 6.74 4.33 -14.94
CA GLN A 50 6.42 3.77 -13.64
C GLN A 50 7.53 4.02 -12.62
N ALA A 51 8.79 3.92 -13.03
CA ALA A 51 9.93 4.08 -12.14
C ALA A 51 10.15 5.57 -11.83
N GLU A 52 9.91 6.45 -12.80
CA GLU A 52 9.94 7.89 -12.60
C GLU A 52 8.85 8.35 -11.64
N PHE A 53 7.61 7.86 -11.82
CA PHE A 53 6.50 8.20 -10.94
C PHE A 53 6.79 7.79 -9.49
N ARG A 54 7.39 6.62 -9.26
CA ARG A 54 7.85 6.19 -7.93
C ARG A 54 8.93 7.11 -7.37
N ARG A 55 9.97 7.42 -8.14
CA ARG A 55 11.07 8.30 -7.72
C ARG A 55 10.57 9.68 -7.27
N ARG A 56 9.60 10.27 -7.97
CA ARG A 56 9.01 11.56 -7.60
C ARG A 56 8.25 11.53 -6.26
N ASN A 57 7.78 10.35 -5.83
CA ASN A 57 6.93 10.18 -4.66
C ASN A 57 7.60 9.48 -3.48
N PHE A 58 8.87 9.08 -3.60
CA PHE A 58 9.60 8.49 -2.48
C PHE A 58 9.83 9.51 -1.36
N VAL A 59 9.83 8.98 -0.14
CA VAL A 59 10.38 9.68 1.03
C VAL A 59 11.86 9.90 0.78
N ARG A 60 12.34 11.13 0.96
CA ARG A 60 13.76 11.47 0.72
C ARG A 60 14.60 11.02 1.91
N ASP A 61 15.89 10.84 1.68
CA ASP A 61 16.83 10.44 2.74
C ASP A 61 16.83 11.43 3.92
N ASP A 62 16.67 12.73 3.64
CA ASP A 62 16.61 13.79 4.65
C ASP A 62 15.27 13.85 5.41
N ASP A 63 14.22 13.16 4.94
CA ASP A 63 12.90 13.14 5.58
C ASP A 63 12.81 12.10 6.72
N PHE A 64 13.86 11.31 6.93
CA PHE A 64 13.88 10.27 7.96
C PHE A 64 14.24 10.84 9.35
N PRO A 65 13.53 10.43 10.43
CA PRO A 65 12.45 9.45 10.47
C PRO A 65 11.10 9.99 9.97
N HIS A 66 10.54 9.34 8.93
CA HIS A 66 9.29 9.76 8.31
C HIS A 66 8.09 9.07 8.95
N ARG A 67 7.15 9.87 9.49
CA ARG A 67 5.88 9.34 10.00
C ARG A 67 4.85 9.29 8.88
N THR A 68 4.32 8.10 8.62
CA THR A 68 3.25 7.93 7.63
C THR A 68 1.90 8.39 8.18
N VAL A 69 0.93 8.61 7.28
CA VAL A 69 -0.46 8.96 7.62
C VAL A 69 -1.18 7.89 8.47
N PHE A 70 -0.72 6.65 8.43
CA PHE A 70 -1.23 5.56 9.26
C PHE A 70 -0.42 5.35 10.55
N GLY A 71 0.55 6.23 10.86
CA GLY A 71 1.40 6.15 12.04
C GLY A 71 2.83 5.69 11.73
N PHE A 72 3.39 4.92 12.66
CA PHE A 72 4.70 4.28 12.48
C PHE A 72 4.49 2.89 11.87
N LEU A 73 5.24 2.59 10.82
CA LEU A 73 5.25 1.27 10.18
C LEU A 73 6.65 0.67 10.30
#